data_AF-A0A835L1P2-F1
#
_entry.id   AF-A0A835L1P2-F1
#
_cell.length_a   1.000
_cell.length_b   1.000
_cell.length_c   1.000
_cell.angle_alpha   90.00
_cell.angle_beta   90.00
_cell.angle_gamma   90.00
#
_symmetry.space_group_name_H-M   'P 1'
#
loop_
_entity.id
_entity.type
_entity.pdbx_description
1 polymer ?
#
loop_
_entity_poly.entity_id
_entity_poly.type
_entity_poly.pdbx_seq_one_letter_code
_entity_poly.pdbx_strand_id
1 'polypeptide(L)'
;MEKNMEKVRCDWASGHELEEKYHDEEWGHEQHEDQKLFEMLILESMQAGLSWSTILKKRKTLTVVMLILLKVKWAQRLKAAAQGGQWLVQGNSLHL
;
A
#
# COMPACT_ATOMS: atom_id res chain seq x y z
N MET A 1 -29.27 -25.11 18.35
CA MET A 1 -29.49 -23.65 18.25
C MET A 1 -28.13 -23.01 18.45
N GLU A 2 -27.42 -22.74 17.36
CA GLU A 2 -26.15 -22.03 17.41
C GLU A 2 -26.43 -20.60 17.88
N LYS A 3 -25.88 -20.22 19.03
CA LYS A 3 -25.87 -18.83 19.46
C LYS A 3 -25.10 -18.05 18.41
N ASN A 4 -25.79 -17.18 17.68
CA ASN A 4 -25.15 -16.11 16.95
C ASN A 4 -24.53 -15.19 18.02
N MET A 5 -23.29 -15.47 18.43
CA MET A 5 -22.53 -14.54 19.25
C MET A 5 -22.29 -13.32 18.39
N GLU A 6 -23.08 -12.29 18.63
CA GLU A 6 -22.87 -10.97 18.05
C GLU A 6 -21.46 -10.53 18.44
N LYS A 7 -20.53 -10.58 17.49
CA LYS A 7 -19.15 -10.17 17.71
C LYS A 7 -19.16 -8.69 18.03
N VAL A 8 -18.65 -8.32 19.19
CA VAL A 8 -18.42 -6.92 19.54
C VAL A 8 -17.30 -6.41 18.63
N ARG A 9 -17.61 -5.42 17.78
CA ARG A 9 -16.66 -4.79 16.86
C ARG A 9 -16.46 -3.34 17.24
N CYS A 10 -15.33 -2.77 16.79
CA CYS A 10 -15.15 -1.33 16.90
C CYS A 10 -16.23 -0.56 16.13
N ASP A 11 -16.56 0.64 16.59
CA ASP A 11 -17.60 1.49 15.98
C ASP A 11 -17.34 1.74 14.49
N TRP A 12 -16.07 1.90 14.09
CA TRP A 12 -15.70 2.15 12.70
C TRP A 12 -15.88 0.94 11.78
N ALA A 13 -15.93 -0.28 12.33
CA ALA A 13 -16.10 -1.50 11.56
C ALA A 13 -17.58 -1.91 11.42
N SER A 14 -18.47 -1.22 12.15
CA SER A 14 -19.89 -1.54 12.21
C SER A 14 -20.65 -0.76 11.14
N GLY A 15 -21.25 -1.46 10.17
CA GLY A 15 -22.12 -0.84 9.15
C GLY A 15 -21.87 -1.28 7.70
N HIS A 16 -20.74 -1.93 7.40
CA HIS A 16 -20.45 -2.49 6.08
C HIS A 16 -19.77 -3.86 6.20
N GLU A 17 -20.36 -4.87 5.55
CA GLU A 17 -19.85 -6.27 5.54
C GLU A 17 -18.36 -6.37 5.17
N LEU A 18 -17.90 -5.52 4.24
CA LEU A 18 -16.49 -5.45 3.84
C LEU A 18 -15.57 -4.97 4.96
N GLU A 19 -16.00 -3.97 5.74
CA GLU A 19 -15.25 -3.43 6.87
C GLU A 19 -15.32 -4.39 8.06
N GLU A 20 -16.47 -5.03 8.29
CA GLU A 20 -16.64 -6.07 9.32
C GLU A 20 -15.71 -7.27 9.08
N LYS A 21 -15.68 -7.78 7.85
CA LYS A 21 -14.81 -8.89 7.48
C LYS A 21 -13.34 -8.51 7.63
N TYR A 22 -12.96 -7.33 7.14
CA TYR A 22 -11.61 -6.83 7.27
C TYR A 22 -11.20 -6.65 8.75
N HIS A 23 -12.09 -6.11 9.58
CA HIS A 23 -11.88 -5.97 11.02
C HIS A 23 -11.66 -7.32 11.69
N ASP A 24 -12.51 -8.30 11.41
CA ASP A 24 -12.49 -9.59 12.08
C ASP A 24 -11.28 -10.46 11.69
N GLU A 25 -10.88 -10.40 10.42
CA GLU A 25 -9.90 -11.32 9.83
C GLU A 25 -8.50 -10.72 9.65
N GLU A 26 -8.39 -9.40 9.49
CA GLU A 26 -7.11 -8.76 9.12
C GLU A 26 -6.68 -7.67 10.10
N TRP A 27 -7.61 -6.86 10.61
CA TRP A 27 -7.25 -5.70 11.43
C TRP A 27 -6.75 -6.10 12.82
N GLY A 28 -5.60 -5.57 13.21
CA GLY A 28 -5.00 -5.86 14.52
C GLY A 28 -4.33 -7.23 14.64
N HIS A 29 -4.37 -8.07 13.59
CA HIS A 29 -3.62 -9.32 13.55
C HIS A 29 -2.15 -9.05 13.22
N GLU A 30 -1.25 -9.81 13.84
CA GLU A 30 0.17 -9.73 13.56
C GLU A 30 0.46 -10.04 12.08
N GLN A 31 1.29 -9.21 11.43
CA GLN A 31 1.76 -9.44 10.07
C GLN A 31 3.26 -9.25 9.98
N HIS A 32 3.91 -10.23 9.34
CA HIS A 32 5.37 -10.28 9.19
C HIS A 32 5.81 -10.31 7.73
N GLU A 33 4.87 -10.37 6.78
CA GLU A 33 5.19 -10.33 5.36
C GLU A 33 5.40 -8.86 4.91
N ASP A 34 6.64 -8.52 4.54
CA ASP A 34 7.04 -7.17 4.11
C ASP A 34 6.12 -6.59 3.03
N GLN A 35 5.70 -7.42 2.06
CA GLN A 35 4.82 -6.99 0.99
C GLN A 35 3.45 -6.57 1.52
N LYS A 36 2.91 -7.29 2.51
CA LYS A 36 1.62 -6.97 3.14
C LYS A 36 1.71 -5.73 4.01
N LEU A 37 2.79 -5.59 4.77
CA LEU A 37 3.05 -4.38 5.55
C LEU A 37 3.16 -3.13 4.67
N PHE A 38 3.86 -3.25 3.54
CA PHE A 38 3.96 -2.16 2.57
C PHE A 38 2.62 -1.88 1.87
N GLU A 39 1.86 -2.92 1.51
CA GLU A 39 0.50 -2.78 0.97
C GLU A 39 -0.37 -1.97 1.95
N MET A 40 -0.37 -2.33 3.23
CA MET A 40 -1.10 -1.60 4.28
C MET A 40 -0.68 -0.13 4.38
N LEU A 41 0.63 0.16 4.42
CA LEU A 41 1.14 1.53 4.46
C LEU A 41 0.65 2.39 3.28
N ILE A 42 0.58 1.81 2.09
CA ILE A 42 0.10 2.50 0.89
C ILE A 42 -1.41 2.73 0.96
N LEU A 43 -2.20 1.74 1.41
CA LEU A 43 -3.64 1.88 1.54
C LEU A 43 -4.00 3.02 2.51
N GLU A 44 -3.32 3.10 3.66
CA GLU A 44 -3.45 4.19 4.63
C GLU A 44 -3.11 5.56 4.01
N SER A 45 -2.02 5.63 3.23
CA SER A 45 -1.61 6.88 2.56
C SER A 45 -2.65 7.38 1.54
N MET A 46 -3.43 6.46 0.95
CA MET A 46 -4.47 6.79 -0.03
C MET A 46 -5.81 7.16 0.61
N GLN A 47 -5.97 6.98 1.92
CA GLN A 47 -7.21 7.24 2.65
C GLN A 47 -7.51 8.74 2.86
N ALA A 48 -6.60 9.65 2.50
CA ALA A 48 -6.78 11.09 2.74
C ALA A 48 -8.10 11.63 2.16
N GLY A 49 -9.08 11.88 3.04
CA GLY A 49 -10.42 12.38 2.68
C GLY A 49 -11.40 11.33 2.14
N LEU A 50 -11.09 10.03 2.24
CA LEU A 50 -11.95 8.93 1.78
C LEU A 50 -12.38 8.01 2.94
N SER A 51 -13.49 7.31 2.75
CA SER A 51 -13.91 6.25 3.69
C SER A 51 -13.04 5.00 3.55
N TRP A 52 -12.88 4.24 4.63
CA TRP A 52 -12.11 2.99 4.60
C TRP A 52 -12.71 1.95 3.64
N SER A 53 -14.03 1.80 3.60
CA SER A 53 -14.75 1.03 2.59
C SER A 53 -14.40 1.40 1.15
N THR A 54 -14.15 2.67 0.86
CA THR A 54 -13.72 3.10 -0.48
C THR A 54 -12.32 2.55 -0.82
N ILE A 55 -11.40 2.60 0.15
CA ILE A 55 -10.06 2.05 0.03
C ILE A 55 -10.10 0.53 -0.11
N LEU A 56 -10.85 -0.18 0.74
CA LEU A 56 -11.00 -1.64 0.67
C LEU A 56 -11.59 -2.09 -0.68
N LYS A 57 -12.60 -1.38 -1.20
CA LYS A 57 -13.17 -1.65 -2.54
C LYS A 57 -12.15 -1.46 -3.67
N LYS A 58 -11.23 -0.52 -3.54
CA LYS A 58 -10.18 -0.22 -4.54
C LYS A 58 -8.84 -0.91 -4.26
N ARG A 59 -8.72 -1.68 -3.17
CA ARG A 59 -7.47 -2.33 -2.72
C ARG A 59 -6.75 -3.01 -3.87
N LYS A 60 -7.42 -3.90 -4.61
CA LYS A 60 -6.82 -4.62 -5.74
C LYS A 60 -6.19 -3.69 -6.78
N THR A 61 -6.85 -2.59 -7.11
CA THR A 61 -6.33 -1.59 -8.06
C THR A 61 -5.11 -0.87 -7.49
N LEU A 62 -5.17 -0.45 -6.22
CA LEU A 62 -4.05 0.23 -5.53
C LEU A 62 -2.81 -0.69 -5.43
N THR A 63 -3.01 -1.97 -5.12
CA THR A 63 -1.93 -2.97 -5.06
C THR A 63 -1.31 -3.24 -6.44
N VAL A 64 -2.09 -3.27 -7.52
CA VAL A 64 -1.55 -3.41 -8.89
C VAL A 64 -0.74 -2.20 -9.31
N VAL A 65 -1.24 -0.99 -9.05
CA VAL A 65 -0.50 0.25 -9.34
C VAL A 65 0.84 0.27 -8.60
N MET A 66 0.85 -0.15 -7.33
CA MET A 66 2.07 -0.30 -6.55
C MET A 66 3.09 -1.23 -7.22
N LEU A 67 2.66 -2.42 -7.67
CA LEU A 67 3.55 -3.37 -8.34
C LEU A 67 4.10 -2.81 -9.67
N ILE A 68 3.30 -2.06 -10.41
CA ILE A 68 3.75 -1.41 -11.65
C ILE A 68 4.79 -0.33 -11.33
N LEU A 69 4.53 0.54 -10.35
CA LEU A 69 5.47 1.60 -9.96
C LEU A 69 6.79 1.04 -9.45
N LEU A 70 6.75 -0.03 -8.63
CA LEU A 70 7.95 -0.72 -8.18
C LEU A 70 8.70 -1.32 -9.38
N LYS A 71 8.04 -2.11 -10.24
CA LYS A 71 8.68 -2.75 -11.39
C LYS A 71 9.27 -1.75 -12.39
N VAL A 72 8.57 -0.65 -12.68
CA VAL A 72 9.06 0.41 -13.58
C VAL A 72 10.30 1.09 -12.99
N LYS A 73 10.29 1.42 -11.69
CA LYS A 73 11.42 2.06 -11.01
C LYS A 73 12.65 1.15 -10.95
N TRP A 74 12.46 -0.15 -10.72
CA TRP A 74 13.54 -1.15 -10.78
C TRP A 74 14.10 -1.33 -12.20
N ALA A 75 13.24 -1.40 -13.22
CA ALA A 75 13.67 -1.52 -14.61
C ALA A 75 14.51 -0.30 -15.06
N GLN A 76 14.14 0.92 -14.63
CA GLN A 76 14.92 2.13 -14.90
C GLN A 76 16.28 2.12 -14.19
N ARG A 77 16.32 1.70 -12.93
CA ARG A 77 17.58 1.56 -12.16
C ARG A 77 18.49 0.48 -12.74
N LEU A 78 17.93 -0.62 -13.22
CA LEU A 78 18.70 -1.68 -13.91
C LEU A 78 19.28 -1.19 -15.24
N LYS A 79 18.50 -0.42 -16.03
CA LYS A 79 19.01 0.21 -17.25
C LYS A 79 20.13 1.22 -16.96
N ALA A 80 19.97 2.03 -15.92
CA ALA A 80 21.01 2.97 -15.48
C ALA A 80 22.27 2.27 -14.96
N ALA A 81 22.12 1.15 -14.24
CA ALA A 81 23.24 0.33 -13.78
C ALA A 81 23.96 -0.40 -14.93
N ALA A 82 23.21 -0.88 -15.93
CA ALA A 82 23.75 -1.53 -17.12
C ALA A 82 24.53 -0.57 -18.04
N GLN A 83 24.29 0.74 -17.95
CA GLN A 83 25.00 1.77 -18.71
C GLN A 83 26.32 2.24 -18.04
N GLY A 84 26.76 1.56 -16.97
CA GLY A 84 28.13 1.69 -16.48
C GLY A 84 28.46 3.02 -15.83
N GLY A 85 27.91 3.29 -14.64
CA GLY A 85 28.59 4.03 -13.56
C GLY A 85 29.31 5.35 -13.83
N GLN A 86 29.05 6.09 -14.90
CA GLN A 86 29.74 7.35 -15.20
C GLN A 86 28.91 8.56 -14.74
N TRP A 87 28.81 8.72 -13.42
CA TRP A 87 28.32 9.96 -12.78
C TRP A 87 29.52 10.67 -12.13
N LEU A 88 30.38 11.29 -12.95
CA LEU A 88 31.33 12.28 -12.49
C LEU A 88 30.89 13.66 -13.01
N VAL A 89 30.37 14.45 -12.07
CA VAL A 89 30.50 15.92 -11.97
C VAL A 89 30.25 16.70 -13.27
N GLN A 90 28.98 16.99 -13.57
CA GLN A 90 28.66 18.23 -14.26
C GLN A 90 28.36 19.31 -13.21
N GLY A 91 29.44 19.83 -12.62
CA GLY A 91 29.38 21.08 -11.87
C GLY A 91 29.13 22.23 -12.85
N ASN A 92 28.11 23.03 -12.57
CA ASN A 92 27.86 24.29 -13.26
C ASN A 92 29.14 25.15 -13.22
N SER A 93 29.82 25.29 -14.36
CA SER A 93 30.75 26.39 -14.57
C SER A 93 29.92 27.60 -14.97
N LEU A 94 29.57 28.43 -13.99
CA LEU A 94 29.20 29.83 -14.25
C LEU A 94 30.44 30.51 -14.84
N HIS A 95 30.41 30.80 -16.13
CA HIS A 95 31.38 31.68 -16.76
C HIS A 95 31.16 33.12 -16.27
N LEU A 96 32.16 33.67 -15.59
CA LEU A 96 32.43 35.11 -15.50
C LEU A 96 33.15 35.57 -16.77
#